data_AF-A0A7S3P7Q0-F1
#
_entry.id   AF-A0A7S3P7Q0-F1
#
_cell.length_a   1.000
_cell.length_b   1.000
_cell.length_c   1.000
_cell.angle_alpha   90.00
_cell.angle_beta   90.00
_cell.angle_gamma   90.00
#
_symmetry.space_group_name_H-M   'P 1'
#
loop_
_entity.id
_entity.type
_entity.pdbx_description
1 polymer ?
#
loop_
_entity_poly.entity_id
_entity_poly.type
_entity_poly.pdbx_seq_one_letter_code
_entity_poly.pdbx_strand_id
1 'polypeptide(L)'
;MFDKSMNETKITARSILQGAVVSSVVVGLATVALFRRSIRKRLEKIYSSTFFGKDSKDPFRLIRDPSLIHDESNRHISVIDLNPEFVQKYQGTYKMISLGTYLSTLRPSIVSDELPQWLEGELQAALGFGLLRALGPTIGTALLPGAGFLDTFTARIARLAVSFFTRKEDQPGMENSEDKLVDRSGMPLTLYNMAYLAELTYERSRMAAKKETGPTPWEVMCRGEVACEIPFGGTLANEESETNRHQPDMVPNPFYFEKDWHDTIHTMETKVAERTPYDPTSIELPSSVPIDDRLFPDLYMGYGDALSTHTQLEILQNRLLSVLLNRLSTNYLMQMKTKEFVIILNDGKQIRKPEELVKAIMEMGHHVEVAATSHITTFGMGLCVKEKDGSFTHCPLAAMIENGFSDVKDRKSYTALCHGGLNLDIKSGPLLKNVNIQHFISIDGLCAFASNNNVDVPWIKDVDCGPRLKGTDALPAIRLAAIQALIVSTVGSDFKLPNGGYGMNGVCNDTAAWLEQALFGSTHIYPITITGRFAIHMMRRARELESQFKANKDFAAEAKAARELLRALTCLPSDMTNLPSGALDQCRRQLHCMHPERPFQMMLRTESIIKNVQEEIDYACAT
;
A
#
# COMPACT_ATOMS: atom_id res chain seq x y z
N MET A 1 18.80 -47.33 34.16
CA MET A 1 19.75 -47.53 33.04
C MET A 1 19.16 -47.14 31.69
N PHE A 2 17.84 -47.26 31.47
CA PHE A 2 17.17 -46.84 30.23
C PHE A 2 17.07 -45.32 30.00
N ASP A 3 17.01 -44.49 31.06
CA ASP A 3 16.91 -43.02 30.91
C ASP A 3 18.19 -42.33 30.43
N LYS A 4 19.36 -42.93 30.71
CA LYS A 4 20.65 -42.35 30.31
C LYS A 4 20.90 -42.52 28.80
N SER A 5 20.44 -43.65 28.24
CA SER A 5 20.54 -43.95 26.81
C SER A 5 19.65 -43.04 25.96
N MET A 6 18.42 -42.73 26.38
CA MET A 6 17.54 -41.83 25.62
C MET A 6 18.01 -40.38 25.58
N ASN A 7 18.72 -39.90 26.60
CA ASN A 7 19.28 -38.54 26.60
C ASN A 7 20.49 -38.39 25.67
N GLU A 8 21.35 -39.41 25.57
CA GLU A 8 22.49 -39.39 24.63
C GLU A 8 22.04 -39.47 23.16
N THR A 9 20.96 -40.20 22.86
CA THR A 9 20.40 -40.25 21.49
C THR A 9 19.74 -38.91 21.09
N LYS A 10 19.08 -38.22 22.02
CA LYS A 10 18.45 -36.90 21.77
C LYS A 10 19.47 -35.79 21.55
N ILE A 11 20.61 -35.83 22.25
CA ILE A 11 21.69 -34.85 22.06
C ILE A 11 22.35 -35.06 20.69
N THR A 12 22.60 -36.30 20.30
CA THR A 12 23.19 -36.63 18.99
C THR A 12 22.27 -36.25 17.82
N ALA A 13 20.96 -36.50 17.93
CA ALA A 13 19.99 -36.13 16.90
C ALA A 13 19.85 -34.60 16.74
N ARG A 14 19.87 -33.83 17.84
CA ARG A 14 19.85 -32.35 17.78
C ARG A 14 21.12 -31.77 17.14
N SER A 15 22.29 -32.32 17.46
CA SER A 15 23.55 -31.89 16.88
C SER A 15 23.65 -32.19 15.38
N ILE A 16 23.13 -33.35 14.94
CA ILE A 16 23.06 -33.71 13.51
C ILE A 16 22.07 -32.79 12.76
N LEU A 17 20.90 -32.50 13.35
CA LEU A 17 19.91 -31.62 12.74
C LEU A 17 20.42 -30.17 12.66
N GLN A 18 21.10 -29.68 13.69
CA GLN A 18 21.76 -28.35 13.67
C GLN A 18 22.88 -28.31 12.64
N GLY A 19 23.70 -29.36 12.51
CA GLY A 19 24.73 -29.48 11.48
C GLY A 19 24.17 -29.49 10.06
N ALA A 20 23.04 -30.17 9.82
CA ALA A 20 22.36 -30.21 8.53
C ALA A 20 21.73 -28.85 8.17
N VAL A 21 21.13 -28.15 9.13
CA VAL A 21 20.56 -26.80 8.92
C VAL A 21 21.67 -25.78 8.62
N VAL A 22 22.76 -25.78 9.39
CA VAL A 22 23.90 -24.89 9.15
C VAL A 22 24.55 -25.18 7.79
N SER A 23 24.73 -26.45 7.43
CA SER A 23 25.28 -26.84 6.12
C SER A 23 24.38 -26.41 4.96
N SER A 24 23.05 -26.57 5.11
CA SER A 24 22.07 -26.14 4.10
C SER A 24 22.07 -24.62 3.92
N VAL A 25 22.21 -23.86 5.01
CA VAL A 25 22.33 -22.40 4.98
C VAL A 25 23.65 -21.96 4.34
N VAL A 26 24.78 -22.60 4.68
CA VAL A 26 26.09 -22.29 4.12
C VAL A 26 26.16 -22.62 2.62
N VAL A 27 25.66 -23.79 2.21
CA VAL A 27 25.55 -24.17 0.79
C VAL A 27 24.61 -23.23 0.05
N GLY A 28 23.46 -22.89 0.63
CA GLY A 28 22.55 -21.89 0.08
C GLY A 28 23.23 -20.52 -0.11
N LEU A 29 24.00 -20.05 0.88
CA LEU A 29 24.74 -18.78 0.80
C LEU A 29 25.88 -18.83 -0.23
N ALA A 30 26.60 -19.95 -0.33
CA ALA A 30 27.70 -20.14 -1.29
C ALA A 30 27.18 -20.22 -2.74
N THR A 31 26.14 -21.02 -3.00
CA THR A 31 25.46 -21.10 -4.30
C THR A 31 24.94 -19.73 -4.72
N VAL A 32 24.37 -18.98 -3.77
CA VAL A 32 23.89 -17.62 -3.98
C VAL A 32 25.02 -16.62 -4.26
N ALA A 33 26.17 -16.75 -3.60
CA ALA A 33 27.35 -15.90 -3.85
C ALA A 33 27.96 -16.20 -5.23
N LEU A 34 28.02 -17.47 -5.63
CA LEU A 34 28.46 -17.91 -6.95
C LEU A 34 27.49 -17.45 -8.04
N PHE A 35 26.18 -17.53 -7.82
CA PHE A 35 25.17 -17.04 -8.73
C PHE A 35 25.19 -15.51 -8.86
N ARG A 36 25.35 -14.77 -7.75
CA ARG A 36 25.55 -13.30 -7.78
C ARG A 36 26.82 -12.93 -8.53
N ARG A 37 27.91 -13.68 -8.34
CA ARG A 37 29.14 -13.50 -9.10
C ARG A 37 28.95 -13.87 -10.57
N SER A 38 28.08 -14.83 -10.89
CA SER A 38 27.74 -15.22 -12.26
C SER A 38 26.87 -14.18 -12.96
N ILE A 39 25.75 -13.72 -12.38
CA ILE A 39 24.93 -12.62 -12.92
C ILE A 39 25.73 -11.34 -12.98
N ARG A 40 26.49 -10.97 -11.93
CA ARG A 40 27.28 -9.75 -11.97
C ARG A 40 28.40 -9.87 -13.00
N LYS A 41 29.08 -11.02 -13.11
CA LYS A 41 30.03 -11.26 -14.20
C LYS A 41 29.35 -11.34 -15.55
N ARG A 42 28.10 -11.81 -15.68
CA ARG A 42 27.36 -11.90 -16.95
C ARG A 42 26.80 -10.56 -17.36
N LEU A 43 26.27 -9.76 -16.44
CA LEU A 43 25.93 -8.35 -16.64
C LEU A 43 27.20 -7.56 -16.90
N GLU A 44 28.25 -7.68 -16.11
CA GLU A 44 29.56 -7.07 -16.38
C GLU A 44 30.13 -7.56 -17.71
N LYS A 45 29.94 -8.82 -18.10
CA LYS A 45 30.31 -9.38 -19.41
C LYS A 45 29.32 -8.98 -20.50
N ILE A 46 28.08 -8.62 -20.22
CA ILE A 46 27.16 -8.00 -21.18
C ILE A 46 27.54 -6.52 -21.34
N TYR A 47 27.95 -5.87 -20.26
CA TYR A 47 28.49 -4.51 -20.21
C TYR A 47 29.94 -4.43 -20.72
N SER A 48 30.71 -5.53 -20.75
CA SER A 48 32.14 -5.55 -21.14
C SER A 48 32.49 -6.47 -22.31
N SER A 49 31.62 -7.41 -22.70
CA SER A 49 31.85 -8.36 -23.81
C SER A 49 30.81 -8.29 -24.92
N THR A 50 29.63 -7.70 -24.70
CA THR A 50 28.85 -7.19 -25.83
C THR A 50 29.39 -5.80 -26.18
N PHE A 51 30.28 -5.75 -27.17
CA PHE A 51 30.48 -4.57 -28.03
C PHE A 51 30.74 -3.26 -27.26
N PHE A 52 31.94 -2.94 -26.76
CA PHE A 52 33.07 -2.41 -27.55
C PHE A 52 34.21 -1.98 -26.60
N GLY A 53 35.40 -1.75 -27.15
CA GLY A 53 36.41 -0.89 -26.54
C GLY A 53 35.83 0.47 -26.13
N LYS A 54 36.54 1.17 -25.23
CA LYS A 54 36.15 2.42 -24.55
C LYS A 54 35.63 3.58 -25.42
N ASP A 55 35.59 3.45 -26.75
CA ASP A 55 35.27 4.49 -27.73
C ASP A 55 33.98 4.25 -28.56
N SER A 56 33.17 3.23 -28.26
CA SER A 56 31.88 3.08 -28.96
C SER A 56 30.89 4.18 -28.56
N LYS A 57 30.39 4.87 -29.59
CA LYS A 57 29.39 5.93 -29.50
C LYS A 57 27.95 5.42 -29.35
N ASP A 58 27.71 4.12 -29.28
CA ASP A 58 26.34 3.59 -29.13
C ASP A 58 26.23 2.45 -28.10
N PRO A 59 25.73 2.73 -26.88
CA PRO A 59 25.51 1.72 -25.85
C PRO A 59 24.27 0.87 -26.18
N PHE A 60 24.28 -0.41 -25.74
CA PHE A 60 23.14 -1.33 -25.82
C PHE A 60 21.82 -0.62 -25.50
N ARG A 61 20.92 -0.56 -26.49
CA ARG A 61 19.62 0.09 -26.41
C ARG A 61 18.54 -0.87 -26.85
N LEU A 62 17.44 -0.90 -26.11
CA LEU A 62 16.22 -1.56 -26.54
C LEU A 62 15.38 -0.58 -27.35
N ILE A 63 14.71 -1.12 -28.36
CA ILE A 63 13.66 -0.46 -29.12
C ILE A 63 12.33 -1.13 -28.81
N ARG A 64 11.26 -0.35 -28.82
CA ARG A 64 9.90 -0.86 -28.78
C ARG A 64 9.46 -1.15 -30.22
N ASP A 65 9.00 -2.36 -30.48
CA ASP A 65 8.36 -2.75 -31.74
C ASP A 65 6.86 -2.98 -31.51
N PRO A 66 6.00 -1.98 -31.78
CA PRO A 66 4.56 -2.09 -31.59
C PRO A 66 3.89 -3.18 -32.44
N SER A 67 4.53 -3.67 -33.49
CA SER A 67 3.95 -4.74 -34.33
C SER A 67 3.79 -6.06 -33.56
N LEU A 68 4.56 -6.22 -32.47
CA LEU A 68 4.57 -7.41 -31.62
C LEU A 68 3.51 -7.39 -30.51
N ILE A 69 2.67 -6.34 -30.41
CA ILE A 69 1.64 -6.24 -29.37
C ILE A 69 0.69 -7.46 -29.38
N HIS A 70 0.44 -8.03 -30.58
CA HIS A 70 -0.43 -9.19 -30.77
C HIS A 70 0.30 -10.55 -30.65
N ASP A 71 1.61 -10.56 -30.41
CA ASP A 71 2.37 -11.79 -30.21
C ASP A 71 2.29 -12.26 -28.76
N GLU A 72 1.36 -13.19 -28.50
CA GLU A 72 1.17 -13.74 -27.15
C GLU A 72 2.27 -14.73 -26.74
N SER A 73 3.05 -15.25 -27.70
CA SER A 73 4.08 -16.26 -27.42
C SER A 73 5.22 -15.75 -26.55
N ASN A 74 5.38 -14.42 -26.50
CA ASN A 74 6.44 -13.71 -25.78
C ASN A 74 5.96 -13.02 -24.49
N ARG A 75 4.72 -13.27 -24.04
CA ARG A 75 4.18 -12.70 -22.79
C ARG A 75 4.56 -13.57 -21.59
N HIS A 76 5.47 -13.08 -20.76
CA HIS A 76 5.96 -13.80 -19.57
C HIS A 76 5.40 -13.29 -18.23
N ILE A 77 4.71 -12.15 -18.24
CA ILE A 77 4.09 -11.54 -17.06
C ILE A 77 2.59 -11.53 -17.29
N SER A 78 1.89 -12.55 -16.80
CA SER A 78 0.44 -12.70 -16.98
C SER A 78 -0.39 -12.32 -15.74
N VAL A 79 0.23 -12.17 -14.56
CA VAL A 79 -0.50 -11.85 -13.30
C VAL A 79 -1.22 -10.51 -13.36
N ILE A 80 -0.69 -9.59 -14.16
CA ILE A 80 -1.20 -8.25 -14.42
C ILE A 80 -1.64 -8.08 -15.88
N ASP A 81 -1.92 -9.18 -16.59
CA ASP A 81 -2.58 -9.07 -17.88
C ASP A 81 -4.00 -8.53 -17.71
N LEU A 82 -4.38 -7.65 -18.62
CA LEU A 82 -5.67 -6.96 -18.55
C LEU A 82 -6.78 -7.88 -19.03
N ASN A 83 -7.91 -7.81 -18.35
CA ASN A 83 -9.14 -8.44 -18.79
C ASN A 83 -9.56 -7.83 -20.15
N PRO A 84 -9.67 -8.61 -21.24
CA PRO A 84 -10.04 -8.09 -22.55
C PRO A 84 -11.40 -7.37 -22.56
N GLU A 85 -12.37 -7.85 -21.79
CA GLU A 85 -13.70 -7.21 -21.68
C GLU A 85 -13.58 -5.83 -21.03
N PHE A 86 -12.72 -5.70 -20.01
CA PHE A 86 -12.43 -4.41 -19.37
C PHE A 86 -11.75 -3.45 -20.34
N VAL A 87 -10.74 -3.90 -21.09
CA VAL A 87 -10.05 -3.08 -22.10
C VAL A 87 -11.02 -2.61 -23.17
N GLN A 88 -11.84 -3.52 -23.70
CA GLN A 88 -12.84 -3.20 -24.71
C GLN A 88 -13.88 -2.18 -24.22
N LYS A 89 -14.30 -2.28 -22.95
CA LYS A 89 -15.26 -1.34 -22.34
C LYS A 89 -14.73 0.09 -22.30
N TYR A 90 -13.43 0.28 -22.04
CA TYR A 90 -12.83 1.59 -21.82
C TYR A 90 -11.98 2.11 -22.99
N GLN A 91 -11.83 1.37 -24.08
CA GLN A 91 -11.01 1.76 -25.25
C GLN A 91 -11.37 3.13 -25.87
N GLY A 92 -12.60 3.60 -25.67
CA GLY A 92 -13.05 4.93 -26.14
C GLY A 92 -12.59 6.09 -25.26
N THR A 93 -12.19 5.83 -24.02
CA THR A 93 -11.76 6.84 -23.05
C THR A 93 -10.28 6.70 -22.70
N TYR A 94 -9.77 5.46 -22.59
CA TYR A 94 -8.39 5.16 -22.23
C TYR A 94 -7.79 4.15 -23.22
N LYS A 95 -6.59 4.46 -23.72
CA LYS A 95 -5.71 3.45 -24.33
C LYS A 95 -5.03 2.69 -23.19
N MET A 96 -5.10 1.37 -23.19
CA MET A 96 -4.49 0.55 -22.14
C MET A 96 -3.65 -0.59 -22.73
N ILE A 97 -2.55 -0.91 -22.04
CA ILE A 97 -1.67 -2.03 -22.35
C ILE A 97 -1.24 -2.71 -21.04
N SER A 98 -1.17 -4.04 -20.99
CA SER A 98 -0.57 -4.70 -19.81
C SER A 98 0.94 -4.49 -19.81
N LEU A 99 1.55 -4.49 -18.62
CA LEU A 99 3.02 -4.40 -18.52
C LEU A 99 3.68 -5.59 -19.24
N GLY A 100 3.09 -6.78 -19.16
CA GLY A 100 3.56 -7.97 -19.88
C GLY A 100 3.55 -7.77 -21.39
N THR A 101 2.46 -7.20 -21.93
CA THR A 101 2.36 -6.87 -23.35
C THR A 101 3.40 -5.82 -23.75
N TYR A 102 3.57 -4.74 -22.98
CA TYR A 102 4.62 -3.75 -23.25
C TYR A 102 6.01 -4.40 -23.29
N LEU A 103 6.38 -5.19 -22.27
CA LEU A 103 7.70 -5.83 -22.21
C LEU A 103 7.93 -6.81 -23.37
N SER A 104 6.88 -7.48 -23.85
CA SER A 104 6.97 -8.37 -25.01
C SER A 104 7.31 -7.66 -26.32
N THR A 105 7.13 -6.33 -26.39
CA THR A 105 7.49 -5.51 -27.57
C THR A 105 8.95 -5.05 -27.60
N LEU A 106 9.72 -5.28 -26.54
CA LEU A 106 11.10 -4.80 -26.46
C LEU A 106 12.06 -5.69 -27.24
N ARG A 107 12.93 -5.09 -28.06
CA ARG A 107 13.96 -5.78 -28.86
C ARG A 107 15.30 -5.04 -28.79
N PRO A 108 16.45 -5.74 -28.82
CA PRO A 108 17.75 -5.09 -28.99
C PRO A 108 17.83 -4.34 -30.33
N SER A 109 18.28 -3.08 -30.29
CA SER A 109 18.46 -2.23 -31.48
C SER A 109 19.45 -2.76 -32.53
N ILE A 110 20.35 -3.67 -32.15
CA ILE A 110 21.52 -4.09 -32.95
C ILE A 110 21.34 -5.49 -33.58
N VAL A 111 20.29 -6.22 -33.25
CA VAL A 111 20.18 -7.63 -33.64
C VAL A 111 19.33 -7.78 -34.90
N SER A 112 19.94 -8.33 -35.97
CA SER A 112 19.26 -8.87 -37.14
C SER A 112 18.25 -9.95 -36.73
N ASP A 113 17.16 -10.11 -37.48
CA ASP A 113 15.91 -10.88 -37.30
C ASP A 113 15.88 -12.21 -36.51
N GLU A 114 16.98 -12.75 -35.97
CA GLU A 114 17.02 -13.98 -35.17
C GLU A 114 17.83 -13.82 -33.88
N LEU A 115 17.19 -13.36 -32.79
CA LEU A 115 17.69 -13.60 -31.44
C LEU A 115 17.44 -15.08 -31.07
N PRO A 116 18.44 -15.84 -30.58
CA PRO A 116 18.17 -17.16 -30.03
C PRO A 116 17.16 -17.09 -28.87
N GLN A 117 16.14 -17.95 -28.86
CA GLN A 117 15.06 -17.98 -27.85
C GLN A 117 15.56 -18.02 -26.40
N TRP A 118 16.72 -18.63 -26.14
CA TRP A 118 17.32 -18.66 -24.79
C TRP A 118 17.83 -17.28 -24.33
N LEU A 119 18.29 -16.44 -25.27
CA LEU A 119 18.79 -15.10 -24.98
C LEU A 119 17.64 -14.11 -24.73
N GLU A 120 16.48 -14.33 -25.37
CA GLU A 120 15.26 -13.55 -25.14
C GLU A 120 14.75 -13.70 -23.71
N GLY A 121 14.69 -14.93 -23.18
CA GLY A 121 14.30 -15.17 -21.79
C GLY A 121 15.26 -14.55 -20.76
N GLU A 122 16.57 -14.63 -21.02
CA GLU A 122 17.59 -13.98 -20.16
C GLU A 122 17.51 -12.45 -20.24
N LEU A 123 17.23 -11.89 -21.43
CA LEU A 123 17.05 -10.46 -21.64
C LEU A 123 15.82 -9.96 -20.89
N GLN A 124 14.70 -10.66 -20.97
CA GLN A 124 13.48 -10.31 -20.25
C GLN A 124 13.65 -10.42 -18.73
N ALA A 125 14.37 -11.44 -18.23
CA ALA A 125 14.71 -11.53 -16.81
C ALA A 125 15.62 -10.37 -16.37
N ALA A 126 16.59 -9.98 -17.21
CA ALA A 126 17.42 -8.81 -16.98
C ALA A 126 16.63 -7.50 -17.06
N LEU A 127 15.60 -7.43 -17.90
CA LEU A 127 14.68 -6.30 -18.01
C LEU A 127 13.75 -6.20 -16.82
N GLY A 128 13.16 -7.30 -16.37
CA GLY A 128 12.38 -7.33 -15.13
C GLY A 128 13.24 -6.89 -13.93
N PHE A 129 14.49 -7.36 -13.85
CA PHE A 129 15.45 -6.89 -12.86
C PHE A 129 15.80 -5.40 -13.02
N GLY A 130 16.03 -4.95 -14.25
CA GLY A 130 16.32 -3.56 -14.60
C GLY A 130 15.16 -2.65 -14.23
N LEU A 131 13.92 -3.08 -14.46
CA LEU A 131 12.70 -2.35 -14.16
C LEU A 131 12.54 -2.23 -12.65
N LEU A 132 12.62 -3.35 -11.91
CA LEU A 132 12.58 -3.33 -10.45
C LEU A 132 13.68 -2.44 -9.83
N ARG A 133 14.84 -2.33 -10.50
CA ARG A 133 15.92 -1.43 -10.07
C ARG A 133 15.66 0.04 -10.44
N ALA A 134 15.16 0.31 -11.64
CA ALA A 134 14.89 1.66 -12.17
C ALA A 134 13.68 2.30 -11.47
N LEU A 135 12.69 1.50 -11.12
CA LEU A 135 11.59 1.87 -10.24
C LEU A 135 12.08 2.28 -8.83
N GLY A 136 13.36 2.03 -8.50
CA GLY A 136 14.00 2.57 -7.31
C GLY A 136 13.68 1.81 -6.02
N PRO A 137 14.37 2.14 -4.92
CA PRO A 137 14.16 1.49 -3.63
C PRO A 137 12.70 1.62 -3.17
N THR A 138 12.04 2.76 -3.38
CA THR A 138 10.65 3.03 -2.98
C THR A 138 9.62 2.10 -3.64
N ILE A 139 9.79 1.75 -4.91
CA ILE A 139 8.85 0.85 -5.59
C ILE A 139 9.18 -0.61 -5.31
N GLY A 140 10.47 -0.93 -5.18
CA GLY A 140 10.88 -2.18 -4.54
C GLY A 140 10.22 -2.34 -3.17
N THR A 141 10.14 -1.27 -2.37
CA THR A 141 9.51 -1.23 -1.03
C THR A 141 8.01 -1.43 -1.05
N ALA A 142 7.33 -0.86 -2.04
CA ALA A 142 5.88 -0.89 -2.15
C ALA A 142 5.38 -2.20 -2.76
N LEU A 143 6.05 -2.69 -3.82
CA LEU A 143 5.71 -3.96 -4.46
C LEU A 143 6.21 -5.17 -3.65
N LEU A 144 7.28 -5.01 -2.88
CA LEU A 144 7.75 -6.02 -1.95
C LEU A 144 7.57 -5.46 -0.55
N PRO A 145 6.62 -5.95 0.26
CA PRO A 145 6.44 -5.51 1.65
C PRO A 145 7.68 -5.67 2.54
N GLY A 146 8.82 -6.11 2.00
CA GLY A 146 10.12 -6.13 2.67
C GLY A 146 11.26 -5.31 2.03
N ALA A 147 11.11 -4.54 0.94
CA ALA A 147 12.31 -3.92 0.31
C ALA A 147 12.61 -2.46 0.66
N GLY A 148 11.79 -1.76 1.45
CA GLY A 148 12.13 -0.42 1.97
C GLY A 148 13.02 -0.38 3.16
N PHE A 149 13.30 -1.54 3.71
CA PHE A 149 14.00 -1.64 4.98
C PHE A 149 15.42 -2.20 4.82
N LEU A 150 15.90 -2.34 3.57
CA LEU A 150 17.01 -3.23 3.26
C LEU A 150 17.87 -2.78 2.04
N ASP A 151 18.83 -1.89 2.27
CA ASP A 151 19.94 -1.58 1.31
C ASP A 151 20.79 -2.81 0.90
N THR A 152 20.61 -3.96 1.55
CA THR A 152 21.40 -5.19 1.32
C THR A 152 20.59 -6.41 0.89
N PHE A 153 19.25 -6.38 0.97
CA PHE A 153 18.36 -7.53 0.71
C PHE A 153 17.46 -7.35 -0.52
N THR A 154 17.34 -6.15 -1.08
CA THR A 154 16.86 -5.91 -2.46
C THR A 154 17.51 -6.87 -3.46
N ALA A 155 18.81 -7.16 -3.29
CA ALA A 155 19.49 -8.19 -4.08
C ALA A 155 18.91 -9.61 -3.88
N ARG A 156 18.35 -9.97 -2.73
CA ARG A 156 17.82 -11.31 -2.39
C ARG A 156 16.40 -11.53 -2.91
N ILE A 157 15.55 -10.49 -2.90
CA ILE A 157 14.23 -10.57 -3.52
C ILE A 157 14.33 -10.43 -5.04
N ALA A 158 15.21 -9.56 -5.54
CA ALA A 158 15.55 -9.56 -6.96
C ALA A 158 16.17 -10.90 -7.40
N ARG A 159 16.90 -11.61 -6.51
CA ARG A 159 17.35 -13.00 -6.74
C ARG A 159 16.18 -14.00 -6.78
N LEU A 160 15.17 -13.86 -5.92
CA LEU A 160 13.96 -14.70 -5.94
C LEU A 160 13.18 -14.47 -7.24
N ALA A 161 12.89 -13.23 -7.59
CA ALA A 161 12.24 -12.84 -8.85
C ALA A 161 13.02 -13.35 -10.06
N VAL A 162 14.32 -13.08 -10.16
CA VAL A 162 15.18 -13.57 -11.26
C VAL A 162 15.24 -15.10 -11.29
N SER A 163 15.41 -15.78 -10.14
CA SER A 163 15.43 -17.26 -10.09
C SER A 163 14.09 -17.89 -10.49
N PHE A 164 12.99 -17.14 -10.35
CA PHE A 164 11.65 -17.55 -10.76
C PHE A 164 11.48 -17.40 -12.27
N PHE A 165 11.95 -16.28 -12.84
CA PHE A 165 11.97 -16.07 -14.29
C PHE A 165 12.87 -17.09 -15.01
N THR A 166 14.00 -17.49 -14.41
CA THR A 166 14.97 -18.43 -15.01
C THR A 166 14.66 -19.91 -14.78
N ARG A 167 13.60 -20.30 -14.06
CA ARG A 167 13.29 -21.71 -13.71
C ARG A 167 12.73 -22.54 -14.88
N LYS A 168 13.15 -22.26 -16.12
CA LYS A 168 12.58 -22.83 -17.34
C LYS A 168 13.08 -24.25 -17.66
N GLU A 169 14.14 -24.77 -17.05
CA GLU A 169 14.89 -25.86 -17.72
C GLU A 169 14.89 -27.27 -17.09
N ASP A 170 14.52 -27.49 -15.81
CA ASP A 170 14.85 -28.79 -15.17
C ASP A 170 13.67 -29.70 -14.79
N GLN A 171 12.46 -29.52 -15.34
CA GLN A 171 11.37 -30.50 -15.17
C GLN A 171 11.01 -31.19 -16.50
N PRO A 172 11.77 -32.24 -16.90
CA PRO A 172 11.37 -33.10 -18.01
C PRO A 172 10.07 -33.82 -17.66
N GLY A 173 8.97 -33.51 -18.38
CA GLY A 173 7.68 -34.21 -18.26
C GLY A 173 6.40 -33.35 -18.31
N MET A 174 6.48 -32.02 -18.24
CA MET A 174 5.31 -31.12 -18.30
C MET A 174 5.06 -30.53 -19.69
N GLU A 175 5.12 -31.32 -20.76
CA GLU A 175 5.03 -30.78 -22.13
C GLU A 175 3.61 -30.50 -22.65
N ASN A 176 2.55 -31.01 -22.02
CA ASN A 176 1.21 -31.01 -22.63
C ASN A 176 0.06 -30.38 -21.79
N SER A 177 0.31 -29.64 -20.71
CA SER A 177 -0.77 -28.90 -20.04
C SER A 177 -0.85 -27.46 -20.58
N GLU A 178 -2.03 -27.05 -21.04
CA GLU A 178 -2.38 -25.64 -21.29
C GLU A 178 -2.16 -24.74 -20.06
N ASP A 179 -1.95 -25.33 -18.87
CA ASP A 179 -1.54 -24.68 -17.62
C ASP A 179 -0.04 -24.30 -17.55
N LYS A 180 0.72 -24.36 -18.66
CA LYS A 180 2.15 -23.96 -18.75
C LYS A 180 2.45 -22.51 -18.33
N LEU A 181 1.42 -21.67 -18.23
CA LEU A 181 1.47 -20.38 -17.55
C LEU A 181 1.39 -20.60 -16.02
N VAL A 182 2.38 -21.29 -15.47
CA VAL A 182 2.77 -21.05 -14.07
C VAL A 182 3.15 -19.58 -14.05
N ASP A 183 2.27 -18.75 -13.53
CA ASP A 183 2.41 -17.30 -13.55
C ASP A 183 3.68 -16.91 -12.80
N ARG A 184 4.76 -16.70 -13.55
CA ARG A 184 6.10 -16.45 -13.01
C ARG A 184 6.22 -15.09 -12.36
N SER A 185 5.20 -14.24 -12.54
CA SER A 185 5.15 -12.88 -12.04
C SER A 185 4.33 -12.73 -10.76
N GLY A 186 3.43 -13.67 -10.45
CA GLY A 186 2.78 -13.73 -9.16
C GLY A 186 3.82 -13.89 -8.05
N MET A 187 3.85 -12.97 -7.10
CA MET A 187 4.79 -13.10 -5.98
C MET A 187 4.39 -14.35 -5.18
N PRO A 188 5.30 -15.32 -4.95
CA PRO A 188 5.05 -16.46 -4.07
C PRO A 188 5.13 -16.02 -2.60
N LEU A 189 4.64 -14.82 -2.31
CA LEU A 189 4.53 -14.23 -1.00
C LEU A 189 3.07 -14.35 -0.61
N THR A 190 2.82 -15.20 0.38
CA THR A 190 1.55 -15.21 1.10
C THR A 190 1.49 -14.00 2.04
N LEU A 191 0.29 -13.62 2.48
CA LEU A 191 0.09 -12.61 3.52
C LEU A 191 0.93 -12.90 4.78
N TYR A 192 1.03 -14.18 5.16
CA TYR A 192 1.87 -14.62 6.27
C TYR A 192 3.35 -14.28 6.07
N ASN A 193 3.88 -14.43 4.86
CA ASN A 193 5.27 -14.06 4.57
C ASN A 193 5.49 -12.56 4.72
N MET A 194 4.50 -11.72 4.38
CA MET A 194 4.60 -10.27 4.52
C MET A 194 4.69 -9.87 5.99
N ALA A 195 3.79 -10.37 6.84
CA ALA A 195 3.83 -10.09 8.28
C ALA A 195 5.11 -10.62 8.94
N TYR A 196 5.59 -11.80 8.53
CA TYR A 196 6.84 -12.34 9.04
C TYR A 196 8.06 -11.45 8.70
N LEU A 197 8.09 -10.88 7.48
CA LEU A 197 9.15 -9.95 7.08
C LEU A 197 9.11 -8.64 7.89
N ALA A 198 7.91 -8.15 8.22
CA ALA A 198 7.75 -6.99 9.09
C ALA A 198 8.31 -7.27 10.50
N GLU A 199 7.98 -8.41 11.09
CA GLU A 199 8.46 -8.82 12.42
C GLU A 199 10.00 -8.98 12.45
N LEU A 200 10.59 -9.62 11.42
CA LEU A 200 12.04 -9.72 11.28
C LEU A 200 12.72 -8.35 11.19
N THR A 201 12.07 -7.41 10.51
CA THR A 201 12.58 -6.03 10.36
C THR A 201 12.60 -5.33 11.71
N TYR A 202 11.52 -5.44 12.48
CA TYR A 202 11.47 -4.90 13.83
C TYR A 202 12.58 -5.46 14.72
N GLU A 203 12.76 -6.78 14.76
CA GLU A 203 13.79 -7.38 15.62
C GLU A 203 15.19 -6.93 15.21
N ARG A 204 15.45 -6.76 13.91
CA ARG A 204 16.72 -6.22 13.42
C ARG A 204 16.92 -4.75 13.81
N SER A 205 15.91 -3.90 13.65
CA SER A 205 15.98 -2.49 14.03
C SER A 205 16.23 -2.33 15.53
N ARG A 206 15.54 -3.14 16.35
CA ARG A 206 15.74 -3.22 17.80
C ARG A 206 17.16 -3.61 18.17
N MET A 207 17.75 -4.59 17.47
CA MET A 207 19.15 -5.02 17.71
C MET A 207 20.19 -4.01 17.22
N ALA A 208 19.90 -3.26 16.16
CA ALA A 208 20.84 -2.33 15.55
C ALA A 208 21.07 -1.06 16.40
N ALA A 209 20.26 -0.83 17.45
CA ALA A 209 20.28 0.37 18.29
C ALA A 209 20.33 1.68 17.50
N LYS A 210 19.85 1.67 16.25
CA LYS A 210 19.79 2.88 15.42
C LYS A 210 18.78 3.80 16.08
N LYS A 211 19.27 4.97 16.49
CA LYS A 211 18.41 6.05 16.94
C LYS A 211 17.60 6.49 15.72
N GLU A 212 16.29 6.27 15.72
CA GLU A 212 15.42 6.93 14.75
C GLU A 212 15.59 8.44 14.94
N THR A 213 15.89 9.14 13.85
CA THR A 213 16.21 10.58 13.85
C THR A 213 15.03 11.44 13.41
N GLY A 214 13.86 10.84 13.15
CA GLY A 214 12.64 11.54 12.75
C GLY A 214 11.62 11.67 13.89
N PRO A 215 10.58 12.51 13.70
CA PRO A 215 9.44 12.55 14.61
C PRO A 215 8.73 11.19 14.61
N THR A 216 8.27 10.77 15.79
CA THR A 216 7.40 9.61 15.95
C THR A 216 6.02 9.88 15.33
N PRO A 217 5.26 8.84 14.94
CA PRO A 217 3.89 9.01 14.41
C PRO A 217 3.01 9.87 15.32
N TRP A 218 3.17 9.74 16.63
CA TRP A 218 2.45 10.56 17.61
C TRP A 218 2.83 12.04 17.53
N GLU A 219 4.12 12.36 17.41
CA GLU A 219 4.58 13.75 17.25
C GLU A 219 4.08 14.36 15.96
N VAL A 220 4.04 13.58 14.87
CA VAL A 220 3.46 13.99 13.57
C VAL A 220 1.95 14.27 13.73
N MET A 221 1.22 13.37 14.39
CA MET A 221 -0.22 13.54 14.67
C MET A 221 -0.51 14.80 15.50
N CYS A 222 0.31 15.11 16.51
CA CYS A 222 0.19 16.33 17.34
C CYS A 222 0.34 17.63 16.54
N ARG A 223 1.15 17.60 15.48
CA ARG A 223 1.29 18.72 14.54
C ARG A 223 0.09 18.83 13.59
N GLY A 224 -0.77 17.79 13.55
CA GLY A 224 -1.83 17.63 12.56
C GLY A 224 -1.29 17.36 11.17
N GLU A 225 0.00 17.03 11.03
CA GLU A 225 0.59 16.71 9.74
C GLU A 225 -0.10 15.47 9.14
N VAL A 226 -0.23 15.47 7.83
CA VAL A 226 -0.79 14.37 7.07
C VAL A 226 0.37 13.56 6.51
N ALA A 227 0.34 12.25 6.75
CA ALA A 227 1.35 11.34 6.24
C ALA A 227 1.50 11.42 4.72
N CYS A 228 2.71 11.15 4.22
CA CYS A 228 3.03 11.15 2.79
C CYS A 228 2.81 12.47 2.03
N GLU A 229 2.39 13.55 2.69
CA GLU A 229 2.27 14.88 2.11
C GLU A 229 3.41 15.79 2.57
N ILE A 230 3.83 16.73 1.71
CA ILE A 230 4.86 17.73 2.03
C ILE A 230 4.48 18.46 3.33
N PRO A 231 5.28 18.50 4.41
CA PRO A 231 4.87 19.14 5.67
C PRO A 231 4.51 20.63 5.51
N PHE A 232 3.53 21.12 6.29
CA PHE A 232 3.06 22.52 6.23
C PHE A 232 4.15 23.54 6.59
N GLY A 233 5.13 23.14 7.40
CA GLY A 233 6.19 24.00 7.94
C GLY A 233 7.42 24.21 7.07
N GLY A 234 7.56 23.54 5.92
CA GLY A 234 8.86 23.44 5.24
C GLY A 234 9.44 22.02 5.34
N THR A 235 10.56 21.78 4.66
CA THR A 235 11.10 20.44 4.36
C THR A 235 11.30 19.53 5.59
N LEU A 236 11.20 18.21 5.36
CA LEU A 236 11.55 17.17 6.31
C LEU A 236 12.97 17.37 6.88
N ALA A 237 13.06 17.50 8.21
CA ALA A 237 14.19 17.26 9.13
C ALA A 237 15.60 17.85 8.85
N ASN A 238 16.00 18.12 7.60
CA ASN A 238 17.34 18.58 7.25
C ASN A 238 17.47 20.11 7.18
N GLU A 239 16.35 20.85 7.07
CA GLU A 239 16.34 22.33 7.11
C GLU A 239 15.70 22.89 8.39
N GLU A 240 15.27 22.05 9.33
CA GLU A 240 15.04 22.45 10.72
C GLU A 240 16.41 22.67 11.41
N SER A 241 17.19 23.62 10.91
CA SER A 241 18.25 24.21 11.71
C SER A 241 17.60 24.85 12.93
N GLU A 242 18.24 24.73 14.10
CA GLU A 242 17.77 25.29 15.39
C GLU A 242 17.41 26.79 15.34
N THR A 243 17.76 27.47 14.25
CA THR A 243 17.49 28.88 13.96
C THR A 243 16.05 29.18 13.52
N ASN A 244 15.22 28.19 13.14
CA ASN A 244 13.86 28.44 12.60
C ASN A 244 12.72 28.23 13.61
N ARG A 245 12.99 28.29 14.93
CA ARG A 245 11.98 28.20 16.02
C ARG A 245 10.94 29.34 16.05
N HIS A 246 10.91 30.20 15.05
CA HIS A 246 10.07 31.41 15.00
C HIS A 246 9.12 31.45 13.80
N GLN A 247 9.03 30.39 12.98
CA GLN A 247 7.93 30.35 12.01
C GLN A 247 6.59 30.24 12.76
N PRO A 248 5.64 31.16 12.52
CA PRO A 248 4.32 31.05 13.11
C PRO A 248 3.64 29.76 12.68
N ASP A 249 2.93 29.10 13.60
CA ASP A 249 2.11 27.93 13.30
C ASP A 249 1.11 28.31 12.20
N MET A 250 1.15 27.62 11.07
CA MET A 250 0.29 27.93 9.92
C MET A 250 -1.19 27.73 10.27
N VAL A 251 -1.46 26.81 11.20
CA VAL A 251 -2.79 26.59 11.74
C VAL A 251 -2.78 27.13 13.18
N PRO A 252 -3.30 28.34 13.44
CA PRO A 252 -3.25 28.91 14.78
C PRO A 252 -4.02 28.08 15.82
N ASN A 253 -3.69 28.26 17.11
CA ASN A 253 -4.48 27.74 18.23
C ASN A 253 -4.78 28.89 19.23
N PRO A 254 -6.05 29.35 19.36
CA PRO A 254 -7.25 28.79 18.71
C PRO A 254 -7.29 29.04 17.19
N PHE A 255 -8.02 28.19 16.47
CA PHE A 255 -8.32 28.33 15.05
C PHE A 255 -9.74 28.88 14.87
N TYR A 256 -9.90 30.07 14.32
CA TYR A 256 -11.22 30.67 14.05
C TYR A 256 -11.74 30.16 12.71
N PHE A 257 -12.67 29.22 12.72
CA PHE A 257 -12.95 28.35 11.57
C PHE A 257 -13.22 29.11 10.27
N GLU A 258 -14.21 30.00 10.24
CA GLU A 258 -14.60 30.69 9.02
C GLU A 258 -13.62 31.79 8.60
N LYS A 259 -12.90 32.38 9.56
CA LYS A 259 -11.93 33.45 9.30
C LYS A 259 -10.60 32.88 8.81
N ASP A 260 -10.03 31.98 9.61
CA ASP A 260 -8.68 31.47 9.41
C ASP A 260 -8.65 30.41 8.27
N TRP A 261 -9.79 29.80 7.91
CA TRP A 261 -9.85 28.84 6.79
C TRP A 261 -9.31 29.41 5.49
N HIS A 262 -9.81 30.57 5.07
CA HIS A 262 -9.38 31.18 3.80
C HIS A 262 -7.93 31.68 3.87
N ASP A 263 -7.52 32.28 4.98
CA ASP A 263 -6.16 32.78 5.20
C ASP A 263 -5.13 31.64 5.19
N THR A 264 -5.44 30.52 5.85
CA THR A 264 -4.58 29.33 5.86
C THR A 264 -4.50 28.69 4.47
N ILE A 265 -5.62 28.54 3.75
CA ILE A 265 -5.61 28.02 2.37
C ILE A 265 -4.76 28.90 1.46
N HIS A 266 -4.93 30.22 1.51
CA HIS A 266 -4.13 31.15 0.71
C HIS A 266 -2.61 31.05 1.02
N THR A 267 -2.28 30.85 2.29
CA THR A 267 -0.90 30.59 2.72
C THR A 267 -0.38 29.27 2.14
N MET A 268 -1.20 28.22 2.11
CA MET A 268 -0.85 26.93 1.51
C MET A 268 -0.63 27.06 -0.01
N GLU A 269 -1.51 27.76 -0.72
CA GLU A 269 -1.38 28.04 -2.16
C GLU A 269 -0.05 28.74 -2.46
N THR A 270 0.28 29.78 -1.69
CA THR A 270 1.53 30.53 -1.83
C THR A 270 2.75 29.62 -1.70
N LYS A 271 2.78 28.75 -0.66
CA LYS A 271 3.89 27.81 -0.44
C LYS A 271 4.00 26.73 -1.53
N VAL A 272 2.89 26.31 -2.14
CA VAL A 272 2.91 25.37 -3.27
C VAL A 272 3.42 26.07 -4.53
N ALA A 273 2.94 27.27 -4.82
CA ALA A 273 3.33 28.09 -5.96
C ALA A 273 4.84 28.45 -5.95
N GLU A 274 5.45 28.55 -4.77
CA GLU A 274 6.91 28.73 -4.61
C GLU A 274 7.74 27.55 -5.13
N ARG A 275 7.16 26.35 -5.24
CA ARG A 275 7.89 25.10 -5.55
C ARG A 275 7.54 24.53 -6.92
N THR A 276 6.29 24.69 -7.32
CA THR A 276 5.75 24.10 -8.55
C THR A 276 4.73 25.06 -9.17
N PRO A 277 4.52 25.02 -10.51
CA PRO A 277 3.40 25.71 -11.13
C PRO A 277 2.09 25.32 -10.41
N TYR A 278 1.33 26.32 -9.97
CA TYR A 278 0.09 26.15 -9.22
C TYR A 278 -1.05 26.79 -9.99
N ASP A 279 -2.12 26.03 -10.21
CA ASP A 279 -3.40 26.51 -10.72
C ASP A 279 -4.51 25.92 -9.84
N PRO A 280 -5.24 26.76 -9.06
CA PRO A 280 -6.25 26.29 -8.12
C PRO A 280 -7.40 25.51 -8.78
N THR A 281 -7.60 25.72 -10.08
CA THR A 281 -8.67 25.07 -10.86
C THR A 281 -8.19 23.85 -11.64
N SER A 282 -6.87 23.65 -11.73
CA SER A 282 -6.31 22.53 -12.46
C SER A 282 -6.60 21.20 -11.76
N ILE A 283 -6.99 20.22 -12.57
CA ILE A 283 -7.11 18.81 -12.20
C ILE A 283 -5.99 17.99 -12.86
N GLU A 284 -5.00 18.63 -13.47
CA GLU A 284 -3.88 17.96 -14.11
C GLU A 284 -2.94 17.35 -13.07
N LEU A 285 -2.48 16.13 -13.34
CA LEU A 285 -1.48 15.45 -12.55
C LEU A 285 -0.07 15.91 -12.95
N PRO A 286 0.94 15.70 -12.09
CA PRO A 286 2.33 15.93 -12.48
C PRO A 286 2.70 15.17 -13.75
N SER A 287 3.46 15.83 -14.64
CA SER A 287 3.92 15.24 -15.89
C SER A 287 4.65 13.91 -15.66
N SER A 288 4.33 12.93 -16.50
CA SER A 288 4.99 11.63 -16.45
C SER A 288 6.48 11.74 -16.83
N VAL A 289 7.34 10.99 -16.14
CA VAL A 289 8.80 11.05 -16.27
C VAL A 289 9.34 9.75 -16.89
N PRO A 290 10.23 9.79 -17.91
CA PRO A 290 10.80 8.57 -18.46
C PRO A 290 11.56 7.75 -17.41
N ILE A 291 11.40 6.43 -17.41
CA ILE A 291 12.05 5.55 -16.42
C ILE A 291 13.52 5.31 -16.79
N ASP A 292 13.76 4.82 -18.00
CA ASP A 292 15.09 4.63 -18.60
C ASP A 292 14.89 4.45 -20.11
N ASP A 293 15.05 5.51 -20.91
CA ASP A 293 14.79 5.48 -22.36
C ASP A 293 15.63 4.45 -23.14
N ARG A 294 16.70 3.95 -22.52
CA ARG A 294 17.58 2.95 -23.13
C ARG A 294 17.09 1.53 -22.87
N LEU A 295 16.59 1.25 -21.67
CA LEU A 295 16.11 -0.09 -21.29
C LEU A 295 14.59 -0.24 -21.43
N PHE A 296 13.85 0.83 -21.26
CA PHE A 296 12.39 0.89 -21.34
C PHE A 296 11.99 2.06 -22.23
N PRO A 297 12.32 1.99 -23.54
CA PRO A 297 11.96 3.04 -24.48
C PRO A 297 10.45 3.31 -24.40
N ASP A 298 10.11 4.59 -24.30
CA ASP A 298 8.74 5.08 -24.22
C ASP A 298 7.97 4.74 -22.93
N LEU A 299 8.57 4.07 -21.93
CA LEU A 299 7.91 3.82 -20.64
C LEU A 299 8.18 4.94 -19.64
N TYR A 300 7.10 5.48 -19.08
CA TYR A 300 7.11 6.61 -18.17
C TYR A 300 6.50 6.23 -16.83
N MET A 301 7.08 6.77 -15.77
CA MET A 301 6.53 6.82 -14.43
C MET A 301 5.54 7.96 -14.34
N GLY A 302 4.29 7.66 -14.00
CA GLY A 302 3.20 8.62 -13.95
C GLY A 302 1.94 8.09 -14.64
N TYR A 303 0.87 8.88 -14.57
CA TYR A 303 -0.45 8.49 -15.05
C TYR A 303 -0.76 9.05 -16.44
N GLY A 304 0.25 9.39 -17.24
CA GLY A 304 0.08 9.88 -18.60
C GLY A 304 -0.77 11.15 -18.65
N ASP A 305 -1.90 11.05 -19.33
CA ASP A 305 -2.93 12.08 -19.52
C ASP A 305 -4.16 11.91 -18.60
N ALA A 306 -4.08 11.04 -17.58
CA ALA A 306 -5.14 10.95 -16.58
C ALA A 306 -5.23 12.22 -15.73
N LEU A 307 -6.41 12.44 -15.17
CA LEU A 307 -6.73 13.61 -14.36
C LEU A 307 -6.89 13.21 -12.89
N SER A 308 -6.74 14.19 -12.01
CA SER A 308 -7.12 14.09 -10.61
C SER A 308 -8.64 14.17 -10.47
N THR A 309 -9.20 13.49 -9.47
CA THR A 309 -10.62 13.63 -9.10
C THR A 309 -10.96 14.97 -8.44
N HIS A 310 -9.93 15.76 -8.09
CA HIS A 310 -10.05 17.02 -7.37
C HIS A 310 -9.14 18.09 -7.97
N THR A 311 -9.57 19.36 -7.91
CA THR A 311 -8.69 20.48 -8.27
C THR A 311 -7.57 20.67 -7.25
N GLN A 312 -6.51 21.37 -7.62
CA GLN A 312 -5.43 21.66 -6.66
C GLN A 312 -5.92 22.44 -5.43
N LEU A 313 -6.91 23.33 -5.57
CA LEU A 313 -7.54 24.01 -4.43
C LEU A 313 -8.30 23.04 -3.52
N GLU A 314 -9.10 22.14 -4.11
CA GLU A 314 -9.86 21.13 -3.36
C GLU A 314 -8.91 20.19 -2.58
N ILE A 315 -7.76 19.84 -3.15
CA ILE A 315 -6.71 19.07 -2.45
C ILE A 315 -6.20 19.81 -1.21
N LEU A 316 -5.96 21.13 -1.31
CA LEU A 316 -5.54 21.92 -0.15
C LEU A 316 -6.63 22.02 0.91
N GLN A 317 -7.90 22.07 0.52
CA GLN A 317 -9.06 22.06 1.42
C GLN A 317 -9.20 20.72 2.15
N ASN A 318 -9.11 19.60 1.43
CA ASN A 318 -9.07 18.25 1.99
C ASN A 318 -7.99 18.15 3.06
N ARG A 319 -6.79 18.59 2.68
CA ARG A 319 -5.62 18.58 3.52
C ARG A 319 -5.79 19.45 4.78
N LEU A 320 -6.34 20.66 4.69
CA LEU A 320 -6.59 21.50 5.87
C LEU A 320 -7.64 20.86 6.80
N LEU A 321 -8.72 20.30 6.27
CA LEU A 321 -9.72 19.61 7.10
C LEU A 321 -9.10 18.42 7.85
N SER A 322 -8.26 17.63 7.17
CA SER A 322 -7.52 16.54 7.80
C SER A 322 -6.65 17.01 8.96
N VAL A 323 -5.92 18.13 8.82
CA VAL A 323 -5.15 18.72 9.93
C VAL A 323 -6.03 19.04 11.12
N LEU A 324 -7.15 19.72 10.89
CA LEU A 324 -8.05 20.15 11.96
C LEU A 324 -8.60 18.94 12.72
N LEU A 325 -9.02 17.89 12.01
CA LEU A 325 -9.50 16.65 12.61
C LEU A 325 -8.39 15.91 13.36
N ASN A 326 -7.17 15.85 12.82
CA ASN A 326 -6.03 15.20 13.47
C ASN A 326 -5.63 15.93 14.76
N ARG A 327 -5.55 17.28 14.74
CA ARG A 327 -5.25 18.08 15.94
C ARG A 327 -6.33 17.94 16.99
N LEU A 328 -7.62 18.02 16.61
CA LEU A 328 -8.73 17.77 17.53
C LEU A 328 -8.68 16.34 18.10
N SER A 329 -8.27 15.35 17.32
CA SER A 329 -8.13 13.96 17.80
C SER A 329 -7.09 13.83 18.91
N THR A 330 -6.07 14.68 18.93
CA THR A 330 -5.03 14.66 19.98
C THR A 330 -5.54 15.14 21.35
N ASN A 331 -6.64 15.91 21.38
CA ASN A 331 -7.28 16.35 22.63
C ASN A 331 -7.81 15.17 23.47
N TYR A 332 -8.02 14.00 22.85
CA TYR A 332 -8.45 12.80 23.55
C TYR A 332 -7.38 12.20 24.48
N LEU A 333 -6.10 12.53 24.30
CA LEU A 333 -5.05 12.06 25.21
C LEU A 333 -4.93 12.97 26.45
N MET A 334 -5.85 12.77 27.40
CA MET A 334 -6.02 13.60 28.61
C MET A 334 -4.77 13.76 29.49
N GLN A 335 -3.80 12.85 29.39
CA GLN A 335 -2.57 12.88 30.19
C GLN A 335 -1.54 13.91 29.70
N MET A 336 -1.71 14.45 28.50
CA MET A 336 -0.81 15.45 27.95
C MET A 336 -1.18 16.84 28.46
N LYS A 337 -0.28 17.44 29.26
CA LYS A 337 -0.37 18.82 29.78
C LYS A 337 -0.21 19.90 28.70
N THR A 338 -0.40 19.57 27.42
CA THR A 338 -0.28 20.52 26.32
C THR A 338 -1.50 21.44 26.25
N LYS A 339 -1.34 22.63 25.66
CA LYS A 339 -2.47 23.50 25.34
C LYS A 339 -3.37 22.75 24.36
N GLU A 340 -4.57 22.43 24.81
CA GLU A 340 -5.62 21.80 24.00
C GLU A 340 -5.83 22.59 22.69
N PHE A 341 -6.06 21.89 21.59
CA PHE A 341 -6.38 22.52 20.32
C PHE A 341 -7.85 22.88 20.27
N VAL A 342 -8.18 24.15 20.00
CA VAL A 342 -9.57 24.64 20.02
C VAL A 342 -9.89 25.30 18.68
N ILE A 343 -11.03 24.92 18.11
CA ILE A 343 -11.63 25.62 16.98
C ILE A 343 -12.76 26.52 17.51
N ILE A 344 -12.82 27.76 17.06
CA ILE A 344 -13.86 28.74 17.44
C ILE A 344 -14.68 29.06 16.20
N LEU A 345 -16.00 28.88 16.27
CA LEU A 345 -16.93 29.26 15.20
C LEU A 345 -17.29 30.75 15.31
N ASN A 346 -17.90 31.32 14.26
CA ASN A 346 -18.33 32.73 14.24
C ASN A 346 -19.28 33.13 15.38
N ASP A 347 -20.08 32.20 15.90
CA ASP A 347 -20.99 32.43 17.04
C ASP A 347 -20.28 32.34 18.41
N GLY A 348 -18.97 32.10 18.42
CA GLY A 348 -18.15 31.94 19.63
C GLY A 348 -18.17 30.52 20.21
N LYS A 349 -18.90 29.56 19.62
CA LYS A 349 -18.91 28.16 20.05
C LYS A 349 -17.50 27.57 19.90
N GLN A 350 -17.04 26.92 20.96
CA GLN A 350 -15.76 26.22 20.98
C GLN A 350 -15.96 24.75 20.65
N ILE A 351 -15.15 24.26 19.72
CA ILE A 351 -15.12 22.89 19.24
C ILE A 351 -13.81 22.26 19.71
N ARG A 352 -13.92 21.12 20.38
CA ARG A 352 -12.78 20.44 21.04
C ARG A 352 -12.64 18.98 20.60
N LYS A 353 -13.62 18.46 19.86
CA LYS A 353 -13.64 17.08 19.40
C LYS A 353 -13.85 16.99 17.87
N PRO A 354 -13.27 15.99 17.20
CA PRO A 354 -13.42 15.83 15.74
C PRO A 354 -14.86 15.75 15.26
N GLU A 355 -15.72 15.00 15.95
CA GLU A 355 -17.12 14.85 15.58
C GLU A 355 -17.94 16.11 15.85
N GLU A 356 -17.51 16.97 16.77
CA GLU A 356 -18.14 18.28 16.99
C GLU A 356 -17.88 19.22 15.80
N LEU A 357 -16.68 19.17 15.21
CA LEU A 357 -16.36 19.90 13.98
C LEU A 357 -17.22 19.41 12.82
N VAL A 358 -17.30 18.09 12.62
CA VAL A 358 -18.12 17.50 11.55
C VAL A 358 -19.60 17.83 11.74
N LYS A 359 -20.09 17.84 12.99
CA LYS A 359 -21.45 18.28 13.30
C LYS A 359 -21.66 19.76 12.99
N ALA A 360 -20.71 20.63 13.34
CA ALA A 360 -20.78 22.06 13.01
C ALA A 360 -20.82 22.29 11.50
N ILE A 361 -20.02 21.54 10.72
CA ILE A 361 -20.05 21.56 9.26
C ILE A 361 -21.45 21.17 8.73
N MET A 362 -22.10 20.13 9.29
CA MET A 362 -23.48 19.79 8.93
C MET A 362 -24.47 20.93 9.28
N GLU A 363 -24.32 21.55 10.46
CA GLU A 363 -25.15 22.68 10.91
C GLU A 363 -25.01 23.92 10.01
N MET A 364 -23.86 24.07 9.33
CA MET A 364 -23.62 25.08 8.29
C MET A 364 -24.27 24.74 6.94
N GLY A 365 -25.01 23.64 6.82
CA GLY A 365 -25.73 23.23 5.61
C GLY A 365 -24.93 22.35 4.66
N HIS A 366 -23.84 21.72 5.13
CA HIS A 366 -23.09 20.76 4.33
C HIS A 366 -23.70 19.36 4.35
N HIS A 367 -23.63 18.66 3.21
CA HIS A 367 -24.03 17.25 3.12
C HIS A 367 -22.84 16.33 3.37
N VAL A 368 -22.87 15.61 4.49
CA VAL A 368 -21.78 14.76 4.96
C VAL A 368 -22.15 13.28 4.90
N GLU A 369 -21.28 12.47 4.33
CA GLU A 369 -21.39 11.02 4.28
C GLU A 369 -20.08 10.35 4.72
N VAL A 370 -20.18 9.17 5.32
CA VAL A 370 -19.04 8.36 5.74
C VAL A 370 -19.23 6.90 5.33
N ALA A 371 -18.20 6.28 4.76
CA ALA A 371 -18.20 4.86 4.42
C ALA A 371 -16.82 4.24 4.58
N ALA A 372 -16.75 2.99 5.03
CA ALA A 372 -15.55 2.20 4.87
C ALA A 372 -15.45 1.80 3.39
N THR A 373 -14.30 2.01 2.76
CA THR A 373 -14.09 1.72 1.35
C THR A 373 -12.80 0.95 1.14
N SER A 374 -12.72 0.24 0.00
CA SER A 374 -11.50 -0.39 -0.48
C SER A 374 -11.37 -0.32 -1.99
N HIS A 375 -10.15 -0.18 -2.50
CA HIS A 375 -9.83 -0.22 -3.93
C HIS A 375 -8.44 -0.80 -4.17
N ILE A 376 -8.09 -1.13 -5.42
CA ILE A 376 -6.76 -1.64 -5.78
C ILE A 376 -5.69 -0.60 -5.45
N THR A 377 -4.74 -0.92 -4.57
CA THR A 377 -3.66 0.03 -4.27
C THR A 377 -2.66 0.09 -5.41
N THR A 378 -2.27 1.30 -5.77
CA THR A 378 -1.12 1.57 -6.64
C THR A 378 0.06 2.14 -5.86
N PHE A 379 -0.07 2.35 -4.55
CA PHE A 379 0.88 3.10 -3.72
C PHE A 379 1.27 4.46 -4.34
N GLY A 380 0.33 5.11 -5.02
CA GLY A 380 0.55 6.38 -5.71
C GLY A 380 1.31 6.26 -7.03
N MET A 381 1.56 5.06 -7.54
CA MET A 381 2.35 4.82 -8.74
C MET A 381 1.48 4.65 -9.99
N GLY A 382 1.82 5.38 -11.05
CA GLY A 382 1.28 5.15 -12.40
C GLY A 382 2.39 4.66 -13.33
N LEU A 383 2.03 3.84 -14.31
CA LEU A 383 2.88 3.57 -15.47
C LEU A 383 2.09 3.87 -16.75
N CYS A 384 2.77 4.48 -17.71
CA CYS A 384 2.20 4.74 -19.03
C CYS A 384 3.28 4.63 -20.10
N VAL A 385 2.84 4.40 -21.32
CA VAL A 385 3.69 4.32 -22.51
C VAL A 385 3.40 5.53 -23.38
N LYS A 386 4.43 6.28 -23.75
CA LYS A 386 4.29 7.43 -24.65
C LYS A 386 4.26 6.96 -26.09
N GLU A 387 3.18 7.28 -26.80
CA GLU A 387 3.00 6.88 -28.19
C GLU A 387 3.66 7.88 -29.15
N LYS A 388 3.86 7.45 -30.41
CA LYS A 388 4.51 8.29 -31.45
C LYS A 388 3.74 9.58 -31.76
N ASP A 389 2.42 9.58 -31.54
CA ASP A 389 1.55 10.75 -31.69
C ASP A 389 1.61 11.70 -30.47
N GLY A 390 2.38 11.36 -29.44
CA GLY A 390 2.50 12.11 -28.19
C GLY A 390 1.46 11.77 -27.13
N SER A 391 0.45 10.94 -27.45
CA SER A 391 -0.53 10.46 -26.47
C SER A 391 0.05 9.41 -25.53
N PHE A 392 -0.68 9.07 -24.47
CA PHE A 392 -0.28 8.03 -23.53
C PHE A 392 -1.19 6.80 -23.62
N THR A 393 -0.58 5.63 -23.55
CA THR A 393 -1.24 4.35 -23.30
C THR A 393 -0.99 3.96 -21.86
N HIS A 394 -2.04 3.83 -21.06
CA HIS A 394 -1.96 3.52 -19.64
C HIS A 394 -1.56 2.07 -19.41
N CYS A 395 -0.75 1.84 -18.38
CA CYS A 395 -0.36 0.51 -17.93
C CYS A 395 -0.88 0.28 -16.52
N PRO A 396 -2.12 -0.21 -16.34
CA PRO A 396 -2.69 -0.49 -15.03
C PRO A 396 -1.77 -1.41 -14.20
N LEU A 397 -1.62 -1.08 -12.92
CA LEU A 397 -0.76 -1.82 -11.99
C LEU A 397 -1.56 -2.32 -10.80
N ALA A 398 -1.16 -3.48 -10.31
CA ALA A 398 -1.59 -4.03 -9.05
C ALA A 398 -0.48 -4.92 -8.49
N ALA A 399 -0.27 -4.85 -7.18
CA ALA A 399 0.54 -5.84 -6.48
C ALA A 399 -0.32 -7.08 -6.21
N MET A 400 -0.08 -8.16 -6.95
CA MET A 400 -0.83 -9.41 -6.81
C MET A 400 -0.10 -10.35 -5.84
N ILE A 401 -0.82 -10.85 -4.84
CA ILE A 401 -0.28 -11.69 -3.78
C ILE A 401 -1.07 -12.98 -3.67
N GLU A 402 -0.41 -14.07 -3.28
CA GLU A 402 -1.07 -15.35 -3.08
C GLU A 402 -1.98 -15.27 -1.85
N ASN A 403 -3.27 -15.52 -2.03
CA ASN A 403 -4.24 -15.54 -0.93
C ASN A 403 -4.30 -16.90 -0.23
N GLY A 404 -3.59 -17.90 -0.75
CA GLY A 404 -3.46 -19.27 -0.25
C GLY A 404 -4.67 -20.17 -0.48
N PHE A 405 -5.57 -19.81 -1.39
CA PHE A 405 -6.55 -20.74 -1.97
C PHE A 405 -6.02 -21.30 -3.29
N SER A 406 -6.37 -22.54 -3.61
CA SER A 406 -6.12 -23.16 -4.90
C SER A 406 -7.32 -24.00 -5.32
N ASP A 407 -7.43 -24.28 -6.62
CA ASP A 407 -8.43 -25.24 -7.10
C ASP A 407 -7.93 -26.69 -7.05
N VAL A 408 -8.77 -27.61 -7.52
CA VAL A 408 -8.49 -29.06 -7.60
C VAL A 408 -7.26 -29.44 -8.44
N LYS A 409 -6.75 -28.53 -9.28
CA LYS A 409 -5.53 -28.70 -10.07
C LYS A 409 -4.31 -28.02 -9.43
N ASP A 410 -4.43 -27.59 -8.18
CA ASP A 410 -3.44 -26.79 -7.45
C ASP A 410 -3.11 -25.45 -8.12
N ARG A 411 -4.07 -24.90 -8.87
CA ARG A 411 -3.93 -23.56 -9.44
C ARG A 411 -4.20 -22.54 -8.36
N LYS A 412 -3.15 -21.83 -7.96
CA LYS A 412 -3.18 -20.79 -6.94
C LYS A 412 -4.09 -19.62 -7.32
N SER A 413 -4.74 -19.07 -6.31
CA SER A 413 -5.49 -17.83 -6.38
C SER A 413 -4.66 -16.66 -5.85
N TYR A 414 -4.90 -15.49 -6.42
CA TYR A 414 -4.21 -14.26 -6.08
C TYR A 414 -5.20 -13.14 -5.79
N THR A 415 -4.89 -12.29 -4.83
CA THR A 415 -5.61 -11.03 -4.63
C THR A 415 -4.72 -9.86 -5.01
N ALA A 416 -5.31 -8.83 -5.60
CA ALA A 416 -4.64 -7.53 -5.61
C ALA A 416 -4.55 -7.05 -4.15
N LEU A 417 -3.42 -6.45 -3.79
CA LEU A 417 -3.36 -5.62 -2.61
C LEU A 417 -4.34 -4.47 -2.79
N CYS A 418 -5.07 -4.17 -1.72
CA CYS A 418 -6.02 -3.08 -1.71
C CYS A 418 -5.51 -1.98 -0.76
N HIS A 419 -5.94 -0.77 -1.06
CA HIS A 419 -5.97 0.33 -0.11
C HIS A 419 -7.37 0.38 0.49
N GLY A 420 -7.47 0.78 1.75
CA GLY A 420 -8.74 0.83 2.46
C GLY A 420 -8.70 1.85 3.57
N GLY A 421 -9.84 2.46 3.82
CA GLY A 421 -9.99 3.49 4.84
C GLY A 421 -11.43 3.84 5.10
N LEU A 422 -11.64 4.78 6.02
CA LEU A 422 -12.94 5.37 6.28
C LEU A 422 -13.03 6.70 5.53
N ASN A 423 -13.73 6.73 4.39
CA ASN A 423 -13.98 7.96 3.62
C ASN A 423 -14.93 8.87 4.42
N LEU A 424 -14.61 10.16 4.44
CA LEU A 424 -15.48 11.25 4.84
C LEU A 424 -15.67 12.16 3.63
N ASP A 425 -16.89 12.13 3.08
CA ASP A 425 -17.27 12.86 1.88
C ASP A 425 -18.15 14.06 2.27
N ILE A 426 -17.76 15.26 1.84
CA ILE A 426 -18.58 16.47 1.94
C ILE A 426 -18.92 16.93 0.52
N LYS A 427 -20.07 16.46 0.03
CA LYS A 427 -20.45 16.58 -1.39
C LYS A 427 -20.71 18.03 -1.80
N SER A 428 -21.32 18.81 -0.90
CA SER A 428 -21.73 20.18 -1.21
C SER A 428 -21.93 21.00 0.07
N GLY A 429 -21.77 22.31 -0.06
CA GLY A 429 -22.29 23.30 0.88
C GLY A 429 -21.63 24.68 0.71
N PRO A 430 -21.85 25.60 1.66
CA PRO A 430 -21.41 27.00 1.52
C PRO A 430 -19.90 27.21 1.55
N LEU A 431 -19.18 26.55 2.46
CA LEU A 431 -17.73 26.73 2.67
C LEU A 431 -16.89 25.66 1.97
N LEU A 432 -17.17 24.40 2.28
CA LEU A 432 -16.53 23.19 1.74
C LEU A 432 -17.33 22.61 0.55
N LYS A 433 -16.63 22.34 -0.55
CA LYS A 433 -17.21 21.70 -1.75
C LYS A 433 -16.29 20.58 -2.21
N ASN A 434 -16.88 19.47 -2.64
CA ASN A 434 -16.15 18.30 -3.14
C ASN A 434 -14.99 17.88 -2.21
N VAL A 435 -15.21 17.91 -0.89
CA VAL A 435 -14.16 17.50 0.05
C VAL A 435 -14.21 15.98 0.22
N ASN A 436 -13.07 15.35 0.01
CA ASN A 436 -12.88 13.90 0.16
C ASN A 436 -11.61 13.63 0.97
N ILE A 437 -11.80 13.22 2.22
CA ILE A 437 -10.69 12.79 3.07
C ILE A 437 -10.93 11.36 3.53
N GLN A 438 -9.87 10.67 3.90
CA GLN A 438 -9.96 9.29 4.34
C GLN A 438 -9.11 9.10 5.59
N HIS A 439 -9.63 8.32 6.54
CA HIS A 439 -8.88 7.88 7.71
C HIS A 439 -8.31 6.46 7.50
N PHE A 440 -6.99 6.32 7.62
CA PHE A 440 -6.26 5.06 7.49
C PHE A 440 -4.87 5.15 8.14
N ILE A 441 -4.19 4.00 8.31
CA ILE A 441 -2.74 3.97 8.59
C ILE A 441 -1.93 4.01 7.29
N SER A 442 -1.13 5.06 7.13
CA SER A 442 -0.21 5.27 6.01
C SER A 442 1.07 4.44 6.13
N ILE A 443 1.83 4.35 5.04
CA ILE A 443 3.07 3.56 4.97
C ILE A 443 4.18 4.03 5.92
N ASP A 444 4.10 5.26 6.43
CA ASP A 444 4.97 5.82 7.47
C ASP A 444 4.48 5.51 8.90
N GLY A 445 3.35 4.81 9.03
CA GLY A 445 2.76 4.31 10.27
C GLY A 445 1.91 5.30 11.04
N LEU A 446 1.69 6.49 10.51
CA LEU A 446 0.71 7.41 11.07
C LEU A 446 -0.71 6.92 10.74
N CYS A 447 -1.54 6.72 11.76
CA CYS A 447 -2.96 6.51 11.58
C CYS A 447 -3.69 7.82 11.83
N ALA A 448 -4.30 8.39 10.79
CA ALA A 448 -4.85 9.74 10.79
C ALA A 448 -5.81 9.96 9.61
N PHE A 449 -6.52 11.08 9.62
CA PHE A 449 -7.21 11.60 8.44
C PHE A 449 -6.18 12.17 7.44
N ALA A 450 -6.36 11.87 6.16
CA ALA A 450 -5.52 12.31 5.05
C ALA A 450 -6.36 12.70 3.83
N SER A 451 -5.81 13.50 2.92
CA SER A 451 -6.50 13.81 1.66
C SER A 451 -6.70 12.51 0.86
N ASN A 452 -7.88 12.34 0.26
CA ASN A 452 -8.19 11.19 -0.58
C ASN A 452 -8.43 11.65 -2.03
N ASN A 453 -7.45 12.39 -2.56
CA ASN A 453 -7.40 12.74 -3.97
C ASN A 453 -6.84 11.56 -4.77
N ASN A 454 -7.71 10.95 -5.58
CA ASN A 454 -7.37 9.81 -6.41
C ASN A 454 -7.16 10.24 -7.86
N VAL A 455 -6.44 9.40 -8.60
CA VAL A 455 -6.40 9.51 -10.06
C VAL A 455 -7.72 8.97 -10.61
N ASP A 456 -8.33 9.71 -11.53
CA ASP A 456 -9.56 9.28 -12.20
C ASP A 456 -9.21 8.30 -13.33
N VAL A 457 -9.10 7.02 -12.96
CA VAL A 457 -8.84 5.91 -13.88
C VAL A 457 -9.74 4.71 -13.55
N PRO A 458 -10.21 3.96 -14.56
CA PRO A 458 -11.27 2.98 -14.37
C PRO A 458 -10.86 1.72 -13.58
N TRP A 459 -9.55 1.49 -13.37
CA TRP A 459 -9.04 0.35 -12.60
C TRP A 459 -8.77 0.68 -11.11
N ILE A 460 -8.90 1.95 -10.70
CA ILE A 460 -8.83 2.37 -9.30
C ILE A 460 -10.21 2.89 -8.91
N LYS A 461 -11.08 1.98 -8.48
CA LYS A 461 -12.45 2.30 -8.11
C LYS A 461 -12.75 1.85 -6.69
N ASP A 462 -13.30 2.76 -5.91
CA ASP A 462 -13.80 2.48 -4.56
C ASP A 462 -14.93 1.45 -4.59
N VAL A 463 -14.84 0.51 -3.65
CA VAL A 463 -15.88 -0.43 -3.27
C VAL A 463 -16.30 -0.10 -1.84
N ASP A 464 -17.59 0.16 -1.64
CA ASP A 464 -18.15 0.38 -0.31
C ASP A 464 -18.16 -0.95 0.47
N CYS A 465 -17.43 -1.00 1.58
CA CYS A 465 -17.33 -2.12 2.50
C CYS A 465 -18.25 -1.87 3.70
N GLY A 466 -19.55 -1.77 3.46
CA GLY A 466 -20.57 -1.54 4.49
C GLY A 466 -21.51 -0.36 4.18
N PRO A 467 -22.54 -0.13 5.02
CA PRO A 467 -23.48 0.95 4.80
C PRO A 467 -22.83 2.33 4.86
N ARG A 468 -23.22 3.20 3.93
CA ARG A 468 -22.83 4.60 3.92
C ARG A 468 -23.68 5.39 4.93
N LEU A 469 -23.02 5.88 5.98
CA LEU A 469 -23.62 6.67 7.06
C LEU A 469 -23.80 8.12 6.58
N LYS A 470 -24.92 8.75 6.93
CA LYS A 470 -25.27 10.11 6.46
C LYS A 470 -25.65 11.02 7.61
N GLY A 471 -25.31 12.30 7.51
CA GLY A 471 -25.66 13.30 8.52
C GLY A 471 -25.20 12.87 9.91
N THR A 472 -26.07 12.95 10.92
CA THR A 472 -25.70 12.65 12.31
C THR A 472 -25.24 11.22 12.55
N ASP A 473 -25.59 10.27 11.67
CA ASP A 473 -25.14 8.88 11.78
C ASP A 473 -23.65 8.72 11.45
N ALA A 474 -23.02 9.71 10.80
CA ALA A 474 -21.59 9.73 10.56
C ALA A 474 -20.76 10.07 11.82
N LEU A 475 -21.35 10.76 12.81
CA LEU A 475 -20.62 11.27 13.98
C LEU A 475 -19.97 10.17 14.83
N PRO A 476 -20.63 9.02 15.11
CA PRO A 476 -19.98 7.90 15.78
C PRO A 476 -18.76 7.35 15.03
N ALA A 477 -18.80 7.31 13.69
CA ALA A 477 -17.69 6.82 12.87
C ALA A 477 -16.46 7.75 12.97
N ILE A 478 -16.68 9.06 12.94
CA ILE A 478 -15.62 10.06 13.13
C ILE A 478 -14.96 9.93 14.51
N ARG A 479 -15.76 9.74 15.57
CA ARG A 479 -15.23 9.50 16.92
C ARG A 479 -14.40 8.22 17.00
N LEU A 480 -14.88 7.13 16.41
CA LEU A 480 -14.16 5.86 16.39
C LEU A 480 -12.83 6.00 15.64
N ALA A 481 -12.82 6.65 14.47
CA ALA A 481 -11.62 6.92 13.69
C ALA A 481 -10.58 7.72 14.49
N ALA A 482 -11.00 8.82 15.13
CA ALA A 482 -10.12 9.64 15.96
C ALA A 482 -9.49 8.89 17.15
N ILE A 483 -10.26 8.04 17.84
CA ILE A 483 -9.73 7.22 18.94
C ILE A 483 -8.82 6.10 18.41
N GLN A 484 -9.15 5.51 17.25
CA GLN A 484 -8.31 4.50 16.61
C GLN A 484 -6.96 5.11 16.17
N ALA A 485 -6.95 6.31 15.60
CA ALA A 485 -5.73 7.07 15.28
C ALA A 485 -4.81 7.18 16.49
N LEU A 486 -5.38 7.58 17.63
CA LEU A 486 -4.64 7.69 18.89
C LEU A 486 -4.05 6.35 19.33
N ILE A 487 -4.83 5.26 19.29
CA ILE A 487 -4.36 3.94 19.70
C ILE A 487 -3.20 3.48 18.82
N VAL A 488 -3.37 3.53 17.50
CA VAL A 488 -2.39 2.99 16.53
C VAL A 488 -1.11 3.82 16.55
N SER A 489 -1.23 5.15 16.45
CA SER A 489 -0.08 6.06 16.39
C SER A 489 0.72 6.07 17.70
N THR A 490 0.06 5.96 18.86
CA THR A 490 0.78 5.89 20.14
C THR A 490 1.45 4.54 20.37
N VAL A 491 0.85 3.41 19.96
CA VAL A 491 1.53 2.10 20.00
C VAL A 491 2.75 2.09 19.08
N GLY A 492 2.63 2.62 17.86
CA GLY A 492 3.76 2.80 16.95
C GLY A 492 4.92 3.57 17.57
N SER A 493 4.59 4.68 18.25
CA SER A 493 5.56 5.58 18.89
C SER A 493 6.18 4.98 20.15
N ASP A 494 5.37 4.42 21.05
CA ASP A 494 5.82 3.85 22.33
C ASP A 494 6.82 2.70 22.12
N PHE A 495 6.61 1.91 21.07
CA PHE A 495 7.47 0.77 20.74
C PHE A 495 8.55 1.10 19.70
N LYS A 496 8.59 2.33 19.19
CA LYS A 496 9.52 2.78 18.12
C LYS A 496 9.52 1.78 16.96
N LEU A 497 8.32 1.49 16.48
CA LEU A 497 8.15 0.51 15.42
C LEU A 497 8.71 1.08 14.10
N PRO A 498 9.41 0.26 13.30
CA PRO A 498 9.83 0.67 11.97
C PRO A 498 8.65 1.24 11.18
N ASN A 499 8.85 2.42 10.60
CA ASN A 499 7.83 3.17 9.84
C ASN A 499 6.54 3.30 10.64
N GLY A 500 6.68 3.71 11.90
CA GLY A 500 5.56 3.96 12.79
C GLY A 500 4.66 2.75 13.08
N GLY A 501 5.05 1.55 12.63
CA GLY A 501 4.27 0.34 12.79
C GLY A 501 3.46 -0.08 11.57
N TYR A 502 3.61 0.52 10.38
CA TYR A 502 2.98 -0.03 9.18
C TYR A 502 3.44 -1.47 8.92
N GLY A 503 2.50 -2.38 8.70
CA GLY A 503 2.72 -3.83 8.60
C GLY A 503 2.87 -4.56 9.95
N MET A 504 3.01 -3.84 11.07
CA MET A 504 3.15 -4.40 12.43
C MET A 504 1.91 -4.16 13.28
N ASN A 505 1.43 -2.91 13.31
CA ASN A 505 0.13 -2.50 13.83
C ASN A 505 -1.00 -2.78 12.84
N GLY A 506 -0.68 -3.29 11.64
CA GLY A 506 -1.57 -3.46 10.50
C GLY A 506 -1.19 -2.55 9.34
N VAL A 507 -1.95 -2.66 8.25
CA VAL A 507 -1.90 -1.80 7.06
C VAL A 507 -3.21 -1.00 6.94
N CYS A 508 -3.33 -0.16 5.92
CA CYS A 508 -4.51 0.69 5.70
C CYS A 508 -5.84 -0.09 5.77
N ASN A 509 -5.91 -1.25 5.12
CA ASN A 509 -7.07 -2.16 5.20
C ASN A 509 -7.41 -2.59 6.63
N ASP A 510 -6.42 -2.88 7.48
CA ASP A 510 -6.68 -3.32 8.85
C ASP A 510 -7.37 -2.23 9.67
N THR A 511 -6.98 -0.97 9.49
CA THR A 511 -7.64 0.16 10.15
C THR A 511 -9.09 0.34 9.68
N ALA A 512 -9.35 0.17 8.38
CA ALA A 512 -10.70 0.21 7.82
C ALA A 512 -11.57 -0.95 8.33
N ALA A 513 -11.04 -2.17 8.29
CA ALA A 513 -11.72 -3.38 8.74
C ALA A 513 -12.09 -3.29 10.22
N TRP A 514 -11.19 -2.78 11.05
CA TRP A 514 -11.42 -2.59 12.47
C TRP A 514 -12.52 -1.54 12.74
N LEU A 515 -12.56 -0.44 11.99
CA LEU A 515 -13.65 0.55 12.10
C LEU A 515 -14.99 -0.01 11.65
N GLU A 516 -15.03 -0.71 10.52
CA GLU A 516 -16.24 -1.35 10.00
C GLU A 516 -16.78 -2.38 11.01
N GLN A 517 -15.90 -3.21 11.56
CA GLN A 517 -16.22 -4.19 12.60
C GLN A 517 -16.77 -3.51 13.87
N ALA A 518 -16.26 -2.34 14.25
CA ALA A 518 -16.75 -1.57 15.40
C ALA A 518 -18.11 -0.92 15.14
N LEU A 519 -18.36 -0.46 13.92
CA LEU A 519 -19.61 0.19 13.51
C LEU A 519 -20.75 -0.82 13.32
N PHE A 520 -20.46 -1.95 12.68
CA PHE A 520 -21.50 -2.85 12.17
C PHE A 520 -21.46 -4.26 12.75
N GLY A 521 -20.44 -4.60 13.54
CA GLY A 521 -20.28 -5.93 14.13
C GLY A 521 -19.79 -7.01 13.16
N SER A 522 -19.48 -6.63 11.91
CA SER A 522 -18.88 -7.46 10.88
C SER A 522 -18.01 -6.59 9.98
N THR A 523 -17.07 -7.19 9.24
CA THR A 523 -16.30 -6.49 8.21
C THR A 523 -16.44 -7.18 6.84
N HIS A 524 -16.35 -6.40 5.76
CA HIS A 524 -16.23 -6.83 4.38
C HIS A 524 -14.82 -6.64 3.83
N ILE A 525 -13.99 -5.84 4.51
CA ILE A 525 -12.63 -5.50 4.09
C ILE A 525 -11.75 -6.76 4.01
N TYR A 526 -10.94 -6.83 2.95
CA TYR A 526 -9.97 -7.90 2.70
C TYR A 526 -8.76 -7.35 1.92
N PRO A 527 -7.52 -7.82 2.18
CA PRO A 527 -7.12 -8.71 3.28
C PRO A 527 -6.91 -7.98 4.60
N ILE A 528 -7.03 -8.73 5.71
CA ILE A 528 -6.75 -8.34 7.09
C ILE A 528 -5.51 -9.07 7.57
N THR A 529 -4.47 -8.30 7.90
CA THR A 529 -3.12 -8.76 8.25
C THR A 529 -2.72 -8.47 9.68
N ILE A 530 -3.51 -7.70 10.42
CA ILE A 530 -3.29 -7.39 11.83
C ILE A 530 -3.30 -8.66 12.67
N THR A 531 -2.16 -9.05 13.23
CA THR A 531 -2.09 -10.14 14.22
C THR A 531 -0.95 -9.96 15.21
N GLY A 532 -0.94 -10.81 16.24
CA GLY A 532 0.22 -11.00 17.10
C GLY A 532 0.29 -10.03 18.28
N ARG A 533 1.52 -9.73 18.71
CA ARG A 533 1.77 -8.98 19.96
C ARG A 533 1.29 -7.52 19.90
N PHE A 534 1.34 -6.87 18.74
CA PHE A 534 0.98 -5.45 18.63
C PHE A 534 -0.52 -5.22 18.67
N ALA A 535 -1.33 -6.16 18.15
CA ALA A 535 -2.77 -6.18 18.40
C ALA A 535 -3.08 -6.21 19.90
N ILE A 536 -2.36 -7.01 20.69
CA ILE A 536 -2.52 -7.04 22.17
C ILE A 536 -2.14 -5.70 22.80
N HIS A 537 -1.10 -5.02 22.31
CA HIS A 537 -0.73 -3.68 22.78
C HIS A 537 -1.79 -2.64 22.44
N MET A 538 -2.38 -2.68 21.24
CA MET A 538 -3.51 -1.83 20.86
C MET A 538 -4.74 -2.10 21.72
N MET A 539 -5.06 -3.37 22.04
CA MET A 539 -6.14 -3.70 22.98
C MET A 539 -5.89 -3.12 24.37
N ARG A 540 -4.65 -3.20 24.88
CA ARG A 540 -4.27 -2.61 26.18
C ARG A 540 -4.45 -1.09 26.16
N ARG A 541 -4.00 -0.42 25.10
CA ARG A 541 -4.15 1.02 24.93
C ARG A 541 -5.62 1.43 24.78
N ALA A 542 -6.45 0.67 24.07
CA ALA A 542 -7.89 0.90 23.99
C ALA A 542 -8.58 0.81 25.37
N ARG A 543 -8.23 -0.22 26.16
CA ARG A 543 -8.74 -0.38 27.53
C ARG A 543 -8.28 0.73 28.48
N GLU A 544 -7.04 1.18 28.32
CA GLU A 544 -6.48 2.30 29.06
C GLU A 544 -7.28 3.58 28.78
N LEU A 545 -7.47 3.92 27.50
CA LEU A 545 -8.27 5.06 27.06
C LEU A 545 -9.72 4.96 27.55
N GLU A 546 -10.36 3.80 27.43
CA GLU A 546 -11.71 3.58 27.98
C GLU A 546 -11.78 3.94 29.47
N SER A 547 -10.77 3.53 30.25
CA SER A 547 -10.73 3.77 31.70
C SER A 547 -10.52 5.26 32.00
N GLN A 548 -9.68 5.95 31.23
CA GLN A 548 -9.47 7.40 31.33
C GLN A 548 -10.75 8.16 30.99
N PHE A 549 -11.40 7.83 29.87
CA PHE A 549 -12.65 8.46 29.45
C PHE A 549 -13.78 8.25 30.47
N LYS A 550 -13.90 7.07 31.10
CA LYS A 550 -14.89 6.85 32.16
C LYS A 550 -14.69 7.71 33.41
N ALA A 551 -13.46 8.12 33.69
CA ALA A 551 -13.16 8.97 34.83
C ALA A 551 -13.67 10.41 34.62
N ASN A 552 -13.95 10.81 33.38
CA ASN A 552 -14.51 12.11 33.03
C ASN A 552 -15.91 11.97 32.39
N LYS A 553 -16.94 12.53 33.04
CA LYS A 553 -18.33 12.42 32.55
C LYS A 553 -18.54 13.03 31.16
N ASP A 554 -17.71 13.99 30.77
CA ASP A 554 -17.78 14.65 29.45
C ASP A 554 -17.30 13.74 28.30
N PHE A 555 -16.76 12.57 28.64
CA PHE A 555 -16.19 11.60 27.72
C PHE A 555 -16.95 10.26 27.69
N ALA A 556 -18.23 10.26 28.08
CA ALA A 556 -19.04 9.03 28.11
C ALA A 556 -19.18 8.37 26.73
N ALA A 557 -19.24 9.16 25.65
CA ALA A 557 -19.36 8.64 24.28
C ALA A 557 -18.03 8.05 23.78
N GLU A 558 -16.92 8.64 24.16
CA GLU A 558 -15.54 8.22 23.85
C GLU A 558 -15.19 6.96 24.63
N ALA A 559 -15.60 6.85 25.89
CA ALA A 559 -15.51 5.62 26.66
C ALA A 559 -16.25 4.46 25.97
N LYS A 560 -17.45 4.74 25.43
CA LYS A 560 -18.21 3.74 24.66
C LYS A 560 -17.47 3.37 23.38
N ALA A 561 -17.00 4.34 22.60
CA ALA A 561 -16.26 4.12 21.36
C ALA A 561 -14.96 3.34 21.57
N ALA A 562 -14.18 3.66 22.61
CA ALA A 562 -12.96 2.91 22.97
C ALA A 562 -13.28 1.44 23.32
N ARG A 563 -14.42 1.17 23.99
CA ARG A 563 -14.88 -0.19 24.24
C ARG A 563 -15.30 -0.91 22.96
N GLU A 564 -15.98 -0.22 22.05
CA GLU A 564 -16.40 -0.78 20.75
C GLU A 564 -15.18 -1.15 19.91
N LEU A 565 -14.17 -0.29 19.84
CA LEU A 565 -12.88 -0.60 19.22
C LEU A 565 -12.21 -1.80 19.90
N LEU A 566 -12.15 -1.85 21.23
CA LEU A 566 -11.58 -2.99 21.94
C LEU A 566 -12.30 -4.31 21.57
N ARG A 567 -13.63 -4.32 21.56
CA ARG A 567 -14.42 -5.50 21.17
C ARG A 567 -14.21 -5.87 19.71
N ALA A 568 -14.23 -4.88 18.82
CA ALA A 568 -14.04 -5.09 17.39
C ALA A 568 -12.68 -5.73 17.10
N LEU A 569 -11.60 -5.24 17.72
CA LEU A 569 -10.27 -5.81 17.54
C LEU A 569 -10.17 -7.27 18.01
N THR A 570 -10.91 -7.64 19.06
CA THR A 570 -10.96 -9.04 19.53
C THR A 570 -11.77 -9.98 18.64
N CYS A 571 -12.64 -9.44 17.80
CA CYS A 571 -13.51 -10.19 16.91
C CYS A 571 -13.10 -10.10 15.44
N LEU A 572 -12.04 -9.34 15.14
CA LEU A 572 -11.58 -9.13 13.77
C LEU A 572 -11.01 -10.45 13.22
N PRO A 573 -11.46 -10.91 12.03
CA PRO A 573 -10.91 -12.10 11.42
C PRO A 573 -9.48 -11.86 10.93
N SER A 574 -8.75 -12.94 10.64
CA SER A 574 -7.38 -12.86 10.12
C SER A 574 -7.30 -13.60 8.79
N ASP A 575 -6.77 -12.94 7.77
CA ASP A 575 -6.57 -13.52 6.43
C ASP A 575 -5.17 -14.08 6.24
N MET A 576 -4.35 -14.06 7.30
CA MET A 576 -3.00 -14.61 7.25
C MET A 576 -2.96 -16.14 7.30
N THR A 577 -4.05 -16.76 7.76
CA THR A 577 -4.18 -18.21 7.87
C THR A 577 -5.51 -18.65 7.27
N ASN A 578 -5.45 -19.46 6.21
CA ASN A 578 -6.65 -19.99 5.56
C ASN A 578 -7.11 -21.26 6.27
N LEU A 579 -7.56 -21.11 7.51
CA LEU A 579 -8.17 -22.22 8.24
C LEU A 579 -9.54 -22.51 7.63
N PRO A 580 -9.91 -23.78 7.40
CA PRO A 580 -11.23 -24.14 6.85
C PRO A 580 -12.40 -23.49 7.60
N SER A 581 -12.27 -23.35 8.94
CA SER A 581 -13.28 -22.72 9.79
C SER A 581 -13.56 -21.24 9.51
N GLY A 582 -12.61 -20.53 8.87
CA GLY A 582 -12.75 -19.12 8.49
C GLY A 582 -12.86 -18.89 6.98
N ALA A 583 -12.71 -19.95 6.18
CA ALA A 583 -12.53 -19.83 4.73
C ALA A 583 -13.77 -19.28 4.01
N LEU A 584 -15.00 -19.61 4.45
CA LEU A 584 -16.22 -19.04 3.87
C LEU A 584 -16.30 -17.51 4.06
N ASP A 585 -16.01 -17.03 5.27
CA ASP A 585 -16.01 -15.59 5.55
C ASP A 585 -14.90 -14.88 4.75
N GLN A 586 -13.71 -15.49 4.69
CA GLN A 586 -12.61 -14.98 3.89
C GLN A 586 -12.95 -14.88 2.40
N CYS A 587 -13.54 -15.94 1.82
CA CYS A 587 -14.00 -15.95 0.43
C CYS A 587 -15.06 -14.86 0.17
N ARG A 588 -16.03 -14.71 1.09
CA ARG A 588 -17.07 -13.67 1.02
C ARG A 588 -16.44 -12.27 0.99
N ARG A 589 -15.52 -11.97 1.92
CA ARG A 589 -14.85 -10.66 2.00
C ARG A 589 -13.96 -10.40 0.78
N GLN A 590 -13.25 -11.43 0.30
CA GLN A 590 -12.42 -11.32 -0.90
C GLN A 590 -13.26 -11.02 -2.16
N LEU A 591 -14.38 -11.71 -2.37
CA LEU A 591 -15.27 -11.43 -3.50
C LEU A 591 -15.91 -10.05 -3.39
N HIS A 592 -16.24 -9.60 -2.17
CA HIS A 592 -16.80 -8.27 -1.94
C HIS A 592 -15.80 -7.17 -2.30
N CYS A 593 -14.56 -7.25 -1.82
CA CYS A 593 -13.53 -6.25 -2.08
C CYS A 593 -12.92 -6.31 -3.49
N MET A 594 -13.23 -7.34 -4.28
CA MET A 594 -12.75 -7.44 -5.64
C MET A 594 -13.31 -6.30 -6.49
N HIS A 595 -12.45 -5.70 -7.32
CA HIS A 595 -12.88 -4.64 -8.22
C HIS A 595 -14.09 -5.10 -9.07
N PRO A 596 -15.18 -4.31 -9.13
CA PRO A 596 -16.45 -4.73 -9.74
C PRO A 596 -16.30 -5.14 -11.21
N GLU A 597 -15.30 -4.61 -11.90
CA GLU A 597 -15.07 -4.86 -13.32
C GLU A 597 -13.86 -5.74 -13.63
N ARG A 598 -13.20 -6.29 -12.59
CA ARG A 598 -12.06 -7.22 -12.71
C ARG A 598 -11.05 -6.80 -13.79
N PRO A 599 -10.32 -5.66 -13.62
CA PRO A 599 -9.46 -5.10 -14.66
C PRO A 599 -8.32 -6.03 -15.10
N PHE A 600 -7.96 -7.02 -14.27
CA PHE A 600 -6.93 -7.99 -14.55
C PHE A 600 -7.52 -9.39 -14.76
N GLN A 601 -7.00 -10.16 -15.72
CA GLN A 601 -7.42 -11.54 -15.98
C GLN A 601 -7.28 -12.43 -14.74
N MET A 602 -6.24 -12.18 -13.94
CA MET A 602 -6.02 -12.91 -12.69
C MET A 602 -7.20 -12.77 -11.71
N MET A 603 -7.93 -11.65 -11.73
CA MET A 603 -9.11 -11.46 -10.88
C MET A 603 -10.27 -12.38 -11.29
N LEU A 604 -10.48 -12.60 -12.60
CA LEU A 604 -11.49 -13.54 -13.10
C LEU A 604 -11.17 -14.97 -12.68
N ARG A 605 -9.89 -15.36 -12.80
CA ARG A 605 -9.41 -16.69 -12.35
C ARG A 605 -9.61 -16.84 -10.84
N THR A 606 -9.20 -15.85 -10.07
CA THR A 606 -9.39 -15.82 -8.61
C THR A 606 -10.86 -15.93 -8.25
N GLU A 607 -11.75 -15.16 -8.88
CA GLU A 607 -13.19 -15.23 -8.62
C GLU A 607 -13.72 -16.66 -8.84
N SER A 608 -13.31 -17.33 -9.92
CA SER A 608 -13.70 -18.71 -10.18
C SER A 608 -13.18 -19.67 -9.11
N ILE A 609 -11.91 -19.57 -8.73
CA ILE A 609 -11.31 -20.43 -7.68
C ILE A 609 -12.04 -20.21 -6.35
N ILE A 610 -12.27 -18.96 -5.95
CA ILE A 610 -12.91 -18.62 -4.69
C ILE A 610 -14.35 -19.13 -4.63
N LYS A 611 -15.12 -19.03 -5.71
CA LYS A 611 -16.48 -19.59 -5.77
C LYS A 611 -16.49 -21.11 -5.64
N ASN A 612 -15.56 -21.81 -6.30
CA ASN A 612 -15.45 -23.27 -6.17
C ASN A 612 -15.08 -23.67 -4.73
N VAL A 613 -14.15 -22.95 -4.10
CA VAL A 613 -13.79 -23.19 -2.68
C VAL A 613 -15.01 -22.98 -1.76
N GLN A 614 -15.85 -21.97 -2.03
CA GLN A 614 -17.09 -21.78 -1.26
C GLN A 614 -18.03 -22.99 -1.40
N GLU A 615 -18.26 -23.47 -2.62
CA GLU A 615 -19.10 -24.65 -2.88
C GLU A 615 -18.56 -25.90 -2.18
N GLU A 616 -17.24 -26.12 -2.20
CA GLU A 616 -16.59 -27.25 -1.52
C GLU A 616 -16.74 -27.20 0.01
N ILE A 617 -16.59 -26.02 0.62
CA ILE A 617 -16.76 -25.85 2.06
C ILE A 617 -18.23 -25.99 2.46
N ASP A 618 -19.16 -25.41 1.69
CA ASP A 618 -20.59 -25.53 1.93
C ASP A 618 -21.03 -27.01 1.88
N TYR A 619 -20.52 -27.77 0.90
CA TYR A 619 -20.74 -29.22 0.83
C TYR A 619 -20.23 -29.92 2.09
N ALA A 620 -19.00 -29.62 2.53
CA ALA A 620 -18.41 -30.23 3.72
C ALA A 620 -19.14 -29.86 5.03
N CYS A 621 -19.76 -28.69 5.12
CA CYS A 621 -20.56 -28.27 6.27
C CYS A 621 -21.97 -28.87 6.29
N ALA A 622 -22.49 -29.29 5.13
CA ALA A 622 -23.82 -29.91 5.01
C ALA A 622 -23.83 -31.42 5.30
N THR A 623 -22.68 -32.09 5.14
CA THR A 623 -22.46 -33.51 5.47
C THR A 623 -22.04 -33.71 6.92
#